data_AF-A0A7C1KSH0-F1
#
_entry.id   AF-A0A7C1KSH0-F1
#
_cell.length_a   1.000
_cell.length_b   1.000
_cell.length_c   1.000
_cell.angle_alpha   90.00
_cell.angle_beta   90.00
_cell.angle_gamma   90.00
#
_symmetry.space_group_name_H-M   'P 1'
#
loop_
_entity.id
_entity.type
_entity.pdbx_description
1 polymer ?
#
loop_
_entity_poly.entity_id
_entity_poly.type
_entity_poly.pdbx_seq_one_letter_code
_entity_poly.pdbx_strand_id
1 'polypeptide(L)' 'MVIRHDGRNWVVEKGDLRLASPTLDGIDAEVREFVRREGLVKNGQKTEVRMLFDNSTIPQWIRQYAQHYFNRVLVVEG' A
#
# COMPACT_ATOMS: atom_id res chain seq x y z
N MET A 1 4.29 2.87 4.79
CA MET A 1 2.81 2.89 4.79
C MET A 1 2.34 1.50 5.20
N VAL A 2 1.11 1.37 5.70
CA VAL A 2 0.52 0.07 6.03
C VAL A 2 -0.58 -0.24 5.03
N ILE A 3 -0.64 -1.46 4.51
CA ILE A 3 -1.70 -1.93 3.59
C ILE A 3 -2.49 -3.06 4.23
N ARG A 4 -3.81 -3.05 4.07
CA ARG A 4 -4.70 -4.12 4.53
C ARG A 4 -5.90 -4.26 3.63
N HIS A 5 -6.59 -5.38 3.73
CA HIS A 5 -7.91 -5.55 3.13
C HIS A 5 -8.97 -5.44 4.23
N ASP A 6 -9.98 -4.59 4.05
CA ASP A 6 -11.03 -4.37 5.06
C ASP A 6 -12.27 -5.28 4.89
N GLY A 7 -12.19 -6.22 3.95
CA GLY A 7 -13.30 -7.09 3.56
C GLY A 7 -14.02 -6.62 2.30
N ARG A 8 -13.81 -5.37 1.85
CA ARG A 8 -14.36 -4.83 0.61
C ARG A 8 -13.31 -4.17 -0.28
N ASN A 9 -12.36 -3.47 0.33
CA ASN A 9 -11.33 -2.70 -0.36
C ASN A 9 -9.94 -3.00 0.21
N TRP A 10 -8.94 -2.78 -0.63
CA TRP A 10 -7.58 -2.55 -0.23
C TRP A 10 -7.44 -1.12 0.30
N VAL A 11 -6.88 -0.98 1.48
CA VAL A 11 -6.72 0.29 2.19
C VAL A 11 -5.25 0.48 2.54
N VAL A 12 -4.71 1.65 2.19
CA VAL A 12 -3.37 2.09 2.57
C VAL A 12 -3.47 3.25 3.56
N GLU A 13 -2.81 3.13 4.70
CA GLU A 13 -2.87 4.11 5.80
C GLU A 13 -1.44 4.57 6.19
N LYS A 14 -1.28 5.87 6.45
CA LYS A 14 -0.06 6.49 7.00
C LYS A 14 -0.38 7.82 7.68
N GLY A 15 -0.48 7.84 9.01
CA GLY A 15 -0.94 9.02 9.73
C GLY A 15 -2.37 9.39 9.30
N ASP A 16 -2.59 10.64 8.90
CA ASP A 16 -3.90 11.12 8.43
C ASP A 16 -4.21 10.72 6.97
N LEU A 17 -3.25 10.13 6.24
CA LEU A 17 -3.48 9.64 4.89
C LEU A 17 -4.23 8.31 4.92
N ARG A 18 -5.35 8.25 4.20
CA ARG A 18 -6.09 7.03 3.89
C ARG A 18 -6.45 6.97 2.41
N LEU A 19 -5.94 5.95 1.72
CA LEU A 19 -6.27 5.64 0.33
C LEU A 19 -7.03 4.31 0.30
N ALA A 20 -8.03 4.16 -0.56
CA ALA A 20 -8.83 2.95 -0.65
C ALA A 20 -9.19 2.63 -2.10
N SER A 21 -9.11 1.35 -2.47
CA SER A 21 -9.54 0.88 -3.79
C SER A 21 -10.02 -0.58 -3.72
N PRO A 22 -10.98 -1.01 -4.57
CA PRO A 22 -11.45 -2.39 -4.57
C PRO A 22 -10.38 -3.40 -5.03
N THR A 23 -9.36 -2.94 -5.76
CA THR A 23 -8.33 -3.79 -6.36
C THR A 23 -6.92 -3.38 -5.91
N LEU A 24 -5.99 -4.33 -5.93
CA LEU A 24 -4.57 -4.06 -5.66
C LEU A 24 -3.96 -3.09 -6.67
N ASP A 25 -4.34 -3.21 -7.95
CA ASP A 25 -3.85 -2.30 -8.99
C ASP A 25 -4.43 -0.90 -8.83
N GLY A 26 -5.67 -0.80 -8.37
CA GLY A 26 -6.31 0.47 -8.07
C GLY A 26 -5.64 1.17 -6.89
N ILE A 27 -5.31 0.46 -5.81
CA ILE A 27 -4.60 1.08 -4.69
C ILE A 27 -3.17 1.49 -5.08
N ASP A 28 -2.51 0.74 -5.97
CA ASP A 28 -1.22 1.14 -6.52
C ASP A 28 -1.33 2.43 -7.35
N ALA A 29 -2.38 2.59 -8.15
CA ALA A 29 -2.63 3.81 -8.92
C ALA A 29 -2.86 5.02 -8.01
N GLU A 30 -3.70 4.87 -6.98
CA GLU A 30 -3.95 5.90 -5.96
C GLU A 30 -2.66 6.34 -5.25
N VAL A 31 -1.79 5.38 -4.88
CA VAL A 31 -0.51 5.69 -4.25
C VAL A 31 0.43 6.42 -5.22
N ARG A 32 0.49 6.02 -6.50
CA ARG A 32 1.28 6.74 -7.51
C ARG A 32 0.81 8.18 -7.66
N GLU A 33 -0.50 8.38 -7.76
CA GLU A 33 -1.08 9.72 -7.89
C GLU A 33 -0.79 10.58 -6.66
N PHE A 34 -0.98 10.02 -5.45
CA PHE A 34 -0.66 10.71 -4.21
C PHE A 34 0.81 11.15 -4.16
N VAL A 35 1.75 10.25 -4.46
CA VAL A 35 3.19 10.55 -4.44
C VAL A 35 3.55 11.66 -5.43
N ARG A 36 2.94 11.66 -6.61
CA ARG A 36 3.13 12.71 -7.62
C ARG A 36 2.52 14.04 -7.19
N ARG A 37 1.28 14.01 -6.69
CA ARG A 37 0.54 15.20 -6.24
C ARG A 37 1.23 15.92 -5.09
N GLU A 38 1.77 15.17 -4.14
CA GLU A 38 2.51 15.72 -2.98
C GLU A 38 3.95 16.12 -3.33
N GLY A 39 4.38 15.97 -4.59
CA GLY A 39 5.74 16.31 -5.02
C GLY A 39 6.83 15.47 -4.35
N LEU A 40 6.49 14.27 -3.87
CA LEU A 40 7.41 13.36 -3.17
C LEU A 40 8.40 12.67 -4.13
N VAL A 41 8.20 12.84 -5.43
CA VAL A 41 9.12 12.45 -6.49
C VAL A 41 9.21 13.59 -7.50
N LYS A 42 10.44 13.99 -7.86
CA LYS A 42 10.68 15.03 -8.86
C LYS A 42 10.79 14.41 -10.25
N ASN A 43 10.53 15.21 -11.29
CA ASN A 43 10.68 14.77 -12.69
C ASN A 43 12.04 14.11 -12.93
N GLY A 44 12.02 12.91 -13.51
CA GLY A 44 13.23 12.13 -13.80
C GLY A 44 13.84 11.41 -12.59
N GLN A 45 13.23 11.52 -11.40
CA GLN A 45 13.59 10.73 -10.23
C GLN A 45 12.67 9.52 -10.10
N LYS A 46 13.15 8.51 -9.36
CA LYS A 46 12.36 7.36 -8.93
C LYS A 46 12.36 7.30 -7.43
N THR A 47 11.22 6.96 -6.85
CA THR A 47 11.10 6.69 -5.41
C THR A 47 10.44 5.35 -5.19
N GLU A 48 10.84 4.66 -4.13
CA GLU A 48 10.29 3.38 -3.74
C GLU A 48 9.33 3.57 -2.56
N VAL A 49 8.07 3.18 -2.76
CA VAL A 49 7.05 3.19 -1.72
C VAL A 49 6.88 1.78 -1.19
N ARG A 50 7.22 1.60 0.08
CA ARG A 50 7.01 0.34 0.81
C ARG A 50 5.69 0.38 1.58
N MET A 51 4.83 -0.57 1.27
CA MET A 51 3.55 -0.83 1.92
C MET A 51 3.63 -2.16 2.67
N LEU A 52 3.68 -2.08 3.99
CA LEU A 52 3.78 -3.24 4.87
C LEU A 52 2.39 -3.80 5.12
N PHE A 53 2.19 -5.11 4.93
CA PHE A 53 0.88 -5.69 5.16
C PHE A 53 0.54 -5.73 6.66
N ASP A 54 -0.67 -5.31 7.03
CA ASP A 54 -1.14 -5.37 8.41
C ASP A 54 -1.61 -6.77 8.79
N ASN A 55 -0.69 -7.54 9.38
CA ASN A 55 -0.98 -8.89 9.88
C ASN A 55 -1.96 -8.90 11.07
N SER A 56 -2.28 -7.75 11.68
CA SER A 56 -3.28 -7.70 12.75
C SER A 56 -4.68 -8.06 12.26
N THR A 57 -4.97 -7.80 10.99
CA THR A 57 -6.26 -8.12 10.32
C THR A 57 -6.51 -9.62 10.16
N ILE A 58 -5.49 -10.44 10.43
CA ILE A 58 -5.52 -11.87 10.26
C ILE A 58 -5.66 -12.54 11.64
N PRO A 59 -6.60 -13.47 11.83
CA PRO A 59 -6.68 -14.28 13.05
C PRO A 59 -5.37 -14.99 13.37
N GLN A 60 -4.95 -14.98 14.65
CA GLN A 60 -3.64 -15.49 15.05
C GLN A 60 -3.35 -16.93 14.60
N TRP A 61 -4.37 -17.78 14.58
CA TRP A 61 -4.24 -19.21 14.26
C TRP A 61 -3.84 -19.50 12.80
N ILE A 62 -4.14 -18.60 11.85
CA ILE A 62 -3.68 -18.72 10.45
C ILE A 62 -2.38 -17.98 10.15
N ARG A 63 -1.89 -17.10 11.05
CA ARG A 63 -0.67 -16.32 10.81
C ARG A 63 0.58 -17.17 10.64
N GLN A 64 0.61 -18.39 11.14
CA GLN A 64 1.74 -19.30 10.90
C GLN A 64 1.85 -19.72 9.41
N TYR A 65 0.76 -19.62 8.64
CA TYR A 65 0.72 -19.86 7.20
C TYR A 65 0.86 -18.56 6.39
N ALA A 66 1.29 -17.47 7.05
CA ALA A 66 1.41 -16.13 6.49
C ALA A 66 2.51 -15.93 5.45
N GLN A 67 3.26 -16.95 5.08
CA GLN A 67 4.35 -16.84 4.10
C GLN A 67 3.88 -16.29 2.74
N HIS A 68 2.57 -16.32 2.49
CA HIS A 68 1.93 -15.76 1.30
C HIS A 68 1.45 -14.30 1.45
N TYR A 69 1.58 -13.67 2.62
CA TYR A 69 1.25 -12.25 2.77
C TYR A 69 2.47 -11.40 2.42
N PHE A 70 2.30 -10.58 1.39
CA PHE A 70 3.38 -9.84 0.77
C PHE A 70 3.36 -8.38 1.23
N ASN A 71 4.51 -7.92 1.72
CA ASN A 71 4.80 -6.49 1.65
C ASN A 71 4.81 -6.10 0.18
N ARG A 72 4.20 -4.96 -0.14
CA ARG A 72 4.14 -4.47 -1.50
C ARG A 72 5.14 -3.33 -1.66
N VAL A 73 5.94 -3.41 -2.70
CA VAL A 73 6.95 -2.41 -3.06
C VAL A 73 6.55 -1.82 -4.39
N LEU A 74 6.35 -0.51 -4.43
CA LEU A 74 5.91 0.21 -5.60
C LEU A 74 6.98 1.23 -5.99
N VAL A 75 7.47 1.13 -7.23
CA VAL A 75 8.36 2.14 -7.80
C VAL A 75 7.50 3.20 -8.48
N VAL A 76 7.69 4.46 -8.08
CA VAL A 76 7.00 5.63 -8.66
C VAL A 76 8.03 6.52 -9.34
N GLU A 77 7.75 6.87 -10.57
CA GLU A 77 8.56 7.78 -11.38
C GLU A 77 7.87 9.14 -11.47
N GLY A 78 8.66 10.20 -11.29
CA GLY A 78 8.23 11.60 -11.38
C GLY A 78 8.25 12.12 -12.79
#